data_AF-A0AAW8QW91-F1
#
_entry.id   AF-A0AAW8QW91-F1
#
_cell.length_a   1.000
_cell.length_b   1.000
_cell.length_c   1.000
_cell.angle_alpha   90.00
_cell.angle_beta   90.00
_cell.angle_gamma   90.00
#
_symmetry.space_group_name_H-M   'P 1'
#
loop_
_entity.id
_entity.type
_entity.pdbx_description
1 polymer ?
#
loop_
_entity_poly.entity_id
_entity_poly.type
_entity_poly.pdbx_seq_one_letter_code
_entity_poly.pdbx_strand_id
1 'polypeptide(L)'
;MKFYKTAISVYLSILVVGCESIPNDVHSLRTSLNNGIRTLNTGLSNSSSNFNTNKKNSRKGMLTNNQCQNSTGKTKSQIEIIANEKLADTRAYSLNSFAVTYNFQISDRVSRYGVNSESKAICSLTFEGNQLNSKVLYWSIIG
;
A
#
# COMPACT_ATOMS: atom_id res chain seq x y z
N MET A 1 -40.84 -66.47 -9.22
CA MET A 1 -41.65 -65.22 -9.26
C MET A 1 -40.78 -64.16 -9.93
N LYS A 2 -41.09 -63.77 -11.18
CA LYS A 2 -41.98 -62.62 -11.55
C LYS A 2 -41.19 -61.29 -11.40
N PHE A 3 -40.98 -60.41 -12.38
CA PHE A 3 -41.55 -60.14 -13.70
C PHE A 3 -40.56 -59.35 -14.58
N TYR A 4 -40.71 -59.47 -15.90
CA TYR A 4 -40.13 -58.59 -16.92
C TYR A 4 -40.71 -57.17 -16.86
N LYS A 5 -39.91 -56.16 -17.20
CA LYS A 5 -40.41 -54.93 -17.86
C LYS A 5 -39.32 -54.29 -18.73
N THR A 6 -39.58 -54.34 -20.02
CA THR A 6 -38.96 -53.61 -21.12
C THR A 6 -39.19 -52.10 -21.00
N ALA A 7 -38.17 -51.29 -21.33
CA ALA A 7 -38.35 -49.94 -21.86
C ALA A 7 -37.18 -49.62 -22.80
N ILE A 8 -37.49 -49.64 -24.10
CA ILE A 8 -36.72 -49.11 -25.21
C ILE A 8 -37.07 -47.61 -25.36
N SER A 9 -36.16 -46.83 -25.97
CA SER A 9 -36.35 -45.50 -26.58
C SER A 9 -35.74 -44.36 -25.75
N VAL A 10 -34.97 -43.40 -26.26
CA VAL A 10 -34.41 -43.09 -27.60
C VAL A 10 -33.27 -42.10 -27.36
N TYR A 11 -32.30 -42.09 -28.27
CA TYR A 11 -31.26 -41.09 -28.47
C TYR A 11 -31.63 -39.66 -28.04
N LEU A 12 -30.74 -39.02 -27.26
CA LEU A 12 -30.54 -37.58 -27.36
C LEU A 12 -29.05 -37.27 -27.38
N SER A 13 -28.55 -37.07 -28.59
CA SER A 13 -27.23 -36.57 -28.92
C SER A 13 -27.02 -35.20 -28.28
N ILE A 14 -26.13 -35.09 -27.28
CA ILE A 14 -25.61 -33.79 -26.84
C ILE A 14 -24.39 -33.50 -27.71
N LEU A 15 -24.64 -32.80 -28.82
CA LEU A 15 -23.61 -32.16 -29.62
C LEU A 15 -23.59 -30.67 -29.30
N VAL A 16 -22.37 -30.16 -29.15
CA VAL A 16 -21.92 -28.75 -29.25
C VAL A 16 -22.37 -27.83 -28.09
N VAL A 17 -21.63 -26.84 -27.60
CA VAL A 17 -20.45 -26.07 -28.03
C VAL A 17 -19.83 -25.48 -26.76
N GLY A 18 -18.53 -25.21 -26.74
CA GLY A 18 -18.00 -24.11 -25.94
C GLY A 18 -16.75 -24.44 -25.13
N CYS A 19 -15.63 -24.68 -25.81
CA CYS A 19 -14.40 -24.07 -25.31
C CYS A 19 -14.69 -22.57 -25.22
N GLU A 20 -14.90 -22.04 -24.02
CA GLU A 20 -14.82 -20.60 -23.82
C GLU A 20 -13.41 -20.19 -24.19
N SER A 21 -13.30 -19.69 -25.41
CA SER A 21 -12.17 -18.96 -25.93
C SER A 21 -11.68 -17.99 -24.86
N ILE A 22 -10.39 -18.08 -24.53
CA ILE A 22 -9.64 -16.93 -24.01
C ILE A 22 -10.05 -15.74 -24.89
N PRO A 23 -10.57 -14.64 -24.32
CA PRO A 23 -11.02 -13.52 -25.13
C PRO A 23 -9.85 -13.07 -26.01
N ASN A 24 -10.05 -13.08 -27.32
CA ASN A 24 -9.10 -12.64 -28.34
C ASN A 24 -8.71 -11.16 -28.22
N ASP A 25 -9.15 -10.49 -27.16
CA ASP A 25 -8.98 -9.08 -26.96
C ASP A 25 -7.83 -8.79 -25.99
N VAL A 26 -6.73 -9.52 -26.16
CA VAL A 26 -5.41 -9.14 -25.62
C VAL A 26 -5.09 -7.70 -26.04
N HIS A 27 -5.62 -7.26 -27.19
CA HIS A 27 -5.54 -5.88 -27.64
C HIS A 27 -6.35 -4.92 -26.76
N SER A 28 -7.61 -5.22 -26.43
CA SER A 28 -8.41 -4.47 -25.44
C SER A 28 -7.79 -4.47 -24.06
N LEU A 29 -7.28 -5.61 -23.57
CA LEU A 29 -6.56 -5.68 -22.29
C LEU A 29 -5.29 -4.83 -22.31
N ARG A 30 -4.48 -4.92 -23.37
CA ARG A 30 -3.28 -4.10 -23.54
C ARG A 30 -3.63 -2.61 -23.69
N THR A 31 -4.72 -2.29 -24.35
CA THR A 31 -5.19 -0.90 -24.52
C THR A 31 -5.72 -0.34 -23.21
N SER A 32 -6.48 -1.13 -22.44
CA SER A 32 -6.96 -0.80 -21.10
C SER A 32 -5.79 -0.64 -20.12
N LEU A 33 -4.78 -1.51 -20.18
CA LEU A 33 -3.57 -1.42 -19.37
C LEU A 33 -2.74 -0.18 -19.74
N ASN A 34 -2.52 0.05 -21.03
CA ASN A 34 -1.79 1.23 -21.52
C ASN A 34 -2.52 2.54 -21.18
N ASN A 35 -3.84 2.54 -21.26
CA ASN A 35 -4.67 3.68 -20.85
C ASN A 35 -4.63 3.86 -19.34
N GLY A 36 -4.68 2.78 -18.55
CA GLY A 36 -4.50 2.81 -17.10
C GLY A 36 -3.13 3.37 -16.70
N ILE A 37 -2.05 2.94 -17.36
CA ILE A 37 -0.68 3.45 -17.16
C ILE A 37 -0.59 4.92 -17.57
N ARG A 38 -1.20 5.31 -18.70
CA ARG A 38 -1.26 6.73 -19.11
C ARG A 38 -2.03 7.57 -18.11
N THR A 39 -3.17 7.11 -17.62
CA THR A 39 -3.97 7.79 -16.59
C THR A 39 -3.25 7.88 -15.25
N LEU A 40 -2.50 6.85 -14.86
CA LEU A 40 -1.60 6.91 -13.71
C LEU A 40 -0.48 7.92 -13.92
N ASN A 41 0.16 7.93 -15.09
CA ASN A 41 1.20 8.90 -15.43
C ASN A 41 0.67 10.33 -15.49
N THR A 42 -0.54 10.57 -16.00
CA THR A 42 -1.16 11.91 -16.01
C THR A 42 -1.61 12.33 -14.62
N GLY A 43 -2.16 11.41 -13.80
CA GLY A 43 -2.47 11.68 -12.39
C GLY A 43 -1.22 11.98 -11.56
N LEU A 44 -0.12 11.30 -11.83
CA LEU A 44 1.18 11.53 -11.19
C LEU A 44 1.85 12.82 -11.69
N SER A 45 1.70 13.15 -12.98
CA SER A 45 2.23 14.39 -13.57
C SER A 45 1.44 15.62 -13.13
N ASN A 46 0.11 15.49 -12.91
CA ASN A 46 -0.71 16.59 -12.37
C ASN A 46 -0.60 16.74 -10.85
N SER A 47 -0.05 15.74 -10.15
CA SER A 47 0.37 15.85 -8.73
C SER A 47 1.84 16.23 -8.58
N SER A 48 2.52 16.59 -9.67
CA SER A 48 3.97 16.90 -9.66
C SER A 48 4.33 18.29 -9.12
N SER A 49 3.37 19.04 -8.57
CA SER A 49 3.69 20.20 -7.74
C SER A 49 4.26 19.73 -6.39
N ASN A 50 5.60 19.68 -6.34
CA ASN A 50 6.46 19.62 -5.16
C ASN A 50 6.70 18.28 -4.45
N PHE A 51 6.76 17.15 -5.16
CA PHE A 51 7.58 16.02 -4.68
C PHE A 51 9.02 16.18 -5.16
N ASN A 52 9.76 17.10 -4.53
CA ASN A 52 11.21 17.02 -4.48
C ASN A 52 11.57 15.76 -3.69
N THR A 53 11.58 14.60 -4.36
CA THR A 53 12.30 13.42 -3.89
C THR A 53 13.78 13.71 -4.03
N ASN A 54 14.28 14.58 -3.14
CA ASN A 54 15.68 14.58 -2.76
C ASN A 54 15.96 13.17 -2.23
N LYS A 55 16.43 12.28 -3.10
CA LYS A 55 17.06 10.99 -2.76
C LYS A 55 18.40 11.29 -2.07
N LYS A 56 18.37 12.11 -1.03
CA LYS A 56 19.51 12.51 -0.21
C LYS A 56 19.58 11.48 0.89
N ASN A 57 20.30 10.37 0.63
CA ASN A 57 20.72 9.37 1.62
C ASN A 57 19.84 9.32 2.88
N SER A 58 18.54 9.01 2.72
CA SER A 58 17.64 8.93 3.87
C SER A 58 18.11 7.72 4.67
N ARG A 59 18.75 7.99 5.81
CA ARG A 59 19.17 6.95 6.74
C ARG A 59 17.92 6.14 7.07
N LYS A 60 18.00 4.82 6.90
CA LYS A 60 16.89 3.89 7.13
C LYS A 60 16.21 4.19 8.47
N GLY A 61 14.89 4.29 8.46
CA GLY A 61 14.07 4.52 9.66
C GLY A 61 14.05 5.96 10.17
N MET A 62 14.48 6.93 9.36
CA MET A 62 14.39 8.35 9.68
C MET A 62 13.43 9.08 8.73
N LEU A 63 12.85 10.16 9.25
CA LEU A 63 12.07 11.14 8.49
C LEU A 63 12.73 12.51 8.59
N THR A 64 12.45 13.42 7.67
CA THR A 64 12.70 14.85 7.89
C THR A 64 11.54 15.48 8.67
N ASN A 65 11.76 16.66 9.25
CA ASN A 65 10.72 17.42 9.94
C ASN A 65 9.54 17.67 8.99
N ASN A 66 9.81 18.04 7.74
CA ASN A 66 8.78 18.26 6.73
C ASN A 66 8.01 16.98 6.37
N GLN A 67 8.69 15.82 6.26
CA GLN A 67 8.03 14.54 6.00
C GLN A 67 7.12 14.13 7.15
N CYS A 68 7.54 14.39 8.40
CA CYS A 68 6.72 14.15 9.60
C CYS A 68 5.45 15.02 9.59
N GLN A 69 5.60 16.33 9.39
CA GLN A 69 4.50 17.30 9.47
C GLN A 69 3.45 17.13 8.36
N ASN A 70 3.86 16.59 7.21
CA ASN A 70 2.97 16.36 6.06
C ASN A 70 2.58 14.88 5.91
N SER A 71 2.62 14.11 6.99
CA SER A 71 2.36 12.67 6.96
C SER A 71 0.88 12.29 7.00
N THR A 72 0.00 13.15 7.53
CA THR A 72 -1.45 12.88 7.63
C THR A 72 -2.03 12.44 6.28
N GLY A 73 -2.82 11.36 6.30
CA GLY A 73 -3.44 10.80 5.10
C GLY A 73 -2.52 9.94 4.23
N LYS A 74 -1.19 9.93 4.45
CA LYS A 74 -0.28 9.00 3.76
C LYS A 74 -0.52 7.58 4.24
N THR A 75 -0.44 6.62 3.33
CA THR A 75 -0.57 5.20 3.68
C THR A 75 0.68 4.66 4.36
N LYS A 76 0.55 3.55 5.10
CA LYS A 76 1.68 2.80 5.67
C LYS A 76 2.73 2.49 4.61
N SER A 77 2.32 2.02 3.42
CA SER A 77 3.23 1.74 2.31
C SER A 77 3.99 2.99 1.81
N GLN A 78 3.34 4.15 1.76
CA GLN A 78 4.00 5.41 1.39
C GLN A 78 5.04 5.83 2.45
N ILE A 79 4.72 5.67 3.74
CA ILE A 79 5.66 5.95 4.82
C ILE A 79 6.84 4.99 4.79
N GLU A 80 6.62 3.70 4.52
CA GLU A 80 7.72 2.71 4.35
C GLU A 80 8.71 3.12 3.25
N ILE A 81 8.21 3.63 2.13
CA ILE A 81 9.03 4.13 1.02
C ILE A 81 9.81 5.39 1.45
N ILE A 82 9.14 6.34 2.12
CA ILE A 82 9.77 7.59 2.57
C ILE A 82 10.87 7.33 3.61
N ALA A 83 10.59 6.45 4.59
CA ALA A 83 11.52 6.08 5.66
C ALA A 83 12.57 5.05 5.22
N ASN A 84 12.43 4.50 4.01
CA ASN A 84 13.27 3.41 3.50
C ASN A 84 13.34 2.22 4.48
N GLU A 85 12.22 1.87 5.12
CA GLU A 85 12.12 0.83 6.15
C GLU A 85 10.76 0.13 6.08
N LYS A 86 10.71 -1.16 6.44
CA LYS A 86 9.46 -1.90 6.62
C LYS A 86 8.91 -1.72 8.02
N LEU A 87 7.62 -1.38 8.12
CA LEU A 87 6.93 -1.16 9.38
C LEU A 87 6.24 -2.46 9.81
N ALA A 88 7.06 -3.42 10.26
CA ALA A 88 6.56 -4.67 10.85
C ALA A 88 6.00 -4.45 12.26
N ASP A 89 5.16 -5.36 12.74
CA ASP A 89 4.51 -5.27 14.06
C ASP A 89 5.53 -5.16 15.20
N THR A 90 6.69 -5.79 15.07
CA THR A 90 7.80 -5.71 16.03
C THR A 90 8.46 -4.34 16.10
N ARG A 91 8.26 -3.48 15.09
CA ARG A 91 8.77 -2.09 15.05
C ARG A 91 7.79 -1.10 15.66
N ALA A 92 6.55 -1.52 15.90
CA ALA A 92 5.51 -0.68 16.46
C ALA A 92 5.89 -0.26 17.88
N TYR A 93 5.76 1.03 18.15
CA TYR A 93 5.84 1.56 19.51
C TYR A 93 4.60 1.17 20.32
N SER A 94 3.44 1.15 19.65
CA SER A 94 2.17 0.68 20.20
C SER A 94 1.35 0.03 19.09
N LEU A 95 0.67 -1.06 19.40
CA LEU A 95 -0.16 -1.81 18.46
C LEU A 95 -1.39 -2.35 19.18
N ASN A 96 -2.57 -2.10 18.62
CA ASN A 96 -3.83 -2.72 19.04
C ASN A 96 -4.74 -2.95 17.82
N SER A 97 -5.98 -3.38 18.05
CA SER A 97 -6.93 -3.71 16.99
C SER A 97 -7.41 -2.52 16.14
N PHE A 98 -7.22 -1.28 16.63
CA PHE A 98 -7.74 -0.06 15.99
C PHE A 98 -6.64 0.82 15.41
N ALA A 99 -5.45 0.79 16.00
CA ALA A 99 -4.37 1.69 15.66
C ALA A 99 -3.00 1.08 15.90
N VAL A 100 -2.03 1.59 15.16
CA VAL A 100 -0.61 1.31 15.36
C VAL A 100 0.17 2.62 15.32
N THR A 101 1.15 2.75 16.21
CA THR A 101 2.02 3.92 16.30
C THR A 101 3.46 3.51 16.02
N TYR A 102 4.13 4.25 15.16
CA TYR A 102 5.55 4.08 14.84
C TYR A 102 6.33 5.37 15.14
N ASN A 103 7.47 5.22 15.82
CA ASN A 103 8.38 6.32 16.14
C ASN A 103 9.58 6.32 15.19
N PHE A 104 9.84 7.46 14.57
CA PHE A 104 10.96 7.70 13.67
C PHE A 104 11.85 8.79 14.24
N GLN A 105 13.16 8.70 14.04
CA GLN A 105 14.03 9.85 14.34
C GLN A 105 13.89 10.90 13.24
N ILE A 106 14.02 12.18 13.63
CA ILE A 106 14.01 13.30 12.69
C ILE A 106 15.45 13.65 12.31
N SER A 107 15.79 13.43 11.04
CA SER A 107 17.15 13.56 10.52
C SER A 107 17.72 14.98 10.59
N ASP A 108 16.87 15.98 10.41
CA ASP A 108 17.19 17.40 10.35
C ASP A 108 16.77 18.19 11.60
N ARG A 109 16.45 17.50 12.71
CA ARG A 109 16.04 18.13 13.98
C ARG A 109 16.68 17.49 15.19
N VAL A 110 17.39 18.29 15.98
CA VAL A 110 17.90 17.92 17.30
C VAL A 110 16.78 18.08 18.33
N SER A 111 16.79 17.20 19.33
CA SER A 111 15.86 17.27 20.45
C SER A 111 16.26 18.39 21.42
N ARG A 112 15.26 19.16 21.87
CA ARG A 112 15.28 20.10 23.00
C ARG A 112 15.68 19.46 24.33
N TYR A 113 15.53 18.15 24.46
CA TYR A 113 15.94 17.39 25.64
C TYR A 113 17.32 16.72 25.45
N GLY A 114 17.92 16.91 24.28
CA GLY A 114 19.20 16.34 23.91
C GLY A 114 20.38 17.09 24.50
N VAL A 115 21.46 16.36 24.79
CA VAL A 115 22.72 16.95 25.29
C VAL A 115 23.72 17.23 24.16
N ASN A 116 23.45 16.77 22.94
CA ASN A 116 24.32 16.95 21.78
C ASN A 116 23.56 16.77 20.45
N SER A 117 24.26 16.95 19.32
CA SER A 117 23.72 16.86 17.96
C SER A 117 23.18 15.48 17.55
N GLU A 118 23.54 14.41 18.28
CA GLU A 118 23.06 13.05 18.04
C GLU A 118 21.72 12.76 18.72
N SER A 119 21.34 13.60 19.69
CA SER A 119 20.04 13.50 20.36
C SER A 119 18.95 14.00 19.42
N LYS A 120 18.45 13.15 18.50
CA LYS A 120 17.43 13.53 17.52
C LYS A 120 16.04 13.63 18.14
N ALA A 121 15.23 14.57 17.65
CA ALA A 121 13.80 14.60 17.96
C ALA A 121 13.09 13.38 17.34
N ILE A 122 11.92 13.01 17.88
CA ILE A 122 11.14 11.87 17.42
C ILE A 122 9.88 12.35 16.70
N CYS A 123 9.59 11.77 15.54
CA CYS A 123 8.30 11.84 14.88
C CYS A 123 7.49 10.60 15.26
N SER A 124 6.35 10.78 15.91
CA SER A 124 5.41 9.70 16.22
C SER A 124 4.24 9.76 15.24
N LEU A 125 4.04 8.69 14.47
CA LEU A 125 2.96 8.55 13.49
C LEU A 125 1.98 7.48 13.94
N THR A 126 0.69 7.81 14.03
CA THR A 126 -0.36 6.83 14.31
C THR A 126 -1.23 6.58 13.07
N PHE A 127 -1.47 5.31 12.76
CA PHE A 127 -2.25 4.86 11.62
C PHE A 127 -3.62 4.31 12.02
N GLU A 128 -4.60 4.42 11.12
CA GLU A 128 -5.90 3.72 11.21
C GLU A 128 -5.73 2.22 10.92
N GLY A 129 -5.30 1.48 11.94
CA GLY A 129 -4.95 0.07 11.84
C GLY A 129 -3.58 -0.17 11.21
N ASN A 130 -3.26 -1.44 10.97
CA ASN A 130 -1.90 -1.89 10.66
C ASN A 130 -1.78 -2.56 9.27
N GLN A 131 -2.64 -2.19 8.32
CA GLN A 131 -2.59 -2.68 6.94
C GLN A 131 -1.75 -1.74 6.06
N LEU A 132 -1.33 -2.21 4.88
CA LEU A 132 -0.48 -1.41 3.97
C LEU A 132 -1.15 -0.12 3.46
N ASN A 133 -2.48 -0.13 3.34
CA ASN A 133 -3.31 1.00 2.93
C ASN A 133 -3.82 1.85 4.10
N SER A 134 -3.61 1.43 5.35
CA SER A 134 -3.94 2.22 6.54
C SER A 134 -3.24 3.56 6.47
N LYS A 135 -3.97 4.65 6.73
CA LYS A 135 -3.45 6.01 6.64
C LYS A 135 -3.00 6.54 7.98
N VAL A 136 -2.06 7.48 7.98
CA VAL A 136 -1.72 8.26 9.16
C VAL A 136 -2.93 9.13 9.55
N LEU A 137 -3.44 8.93 10.76
CA LEU A 137 -4.50 9.74 11.36
C LEU A 137 -3.95 11.01 11.97
N TYR A 138 -2.87 10.88 12.74
CA TYR A 138 -2.22 12.00 13.41
C TYR A 138 -0.71 11.78 13.53
N TRP A 139 0.02 12.88 13.64
CA TRP A 139 1.45 12.91 13.89
C TRP A 139 1.75 13.84 15.06
N SER A 140 2.88 13.61 15.71
CA SER A 140 3.42 14.53 16.71
C SER A 140 4.94 14.51 16.67
N ILE A 141 5.55 15.62 17.09
CA ILE A 141 6.99 15.72 17.28
C ILE A 141 7.25 15.75 18.78
N ILE A 142 8.06 14.80 19.24
CA ILE A 142 8.46 14.67 20.63
C ILE A 142 9.92 15.05 20.74
N GLY A 143 10.15 15.96 21.68
CA GLY A 143 11.46 16.45 22.02
C GLY A 143 11.95 17.57 21.16
#